data_AF-A0A372E3Z5-F1
#
_entry.id   AF-A0A372E3Z5-F1
#
_cell.length_a   1.000
_cell.length_b   1.000
_cell.length_c   1.000
_cell.angle_alpha   90.00
_cell.angle_beta   90.00
_cell.angle_gamma   90.00
#
_symmetry.space_group_name_H-M   'P 1'
#
loop_
_entity.id
_entity.type
_entity.pdbx_description
1 polymer ?
#
loop_
_entity_poly.entity_id
_entity_poly.type
_entity_poly.pdbx_seq_one_letter_code
_entity_poly.pdbx_strand_id
1 'polypeptide(L)'
;MLLPFFGFVFGVMASTFLGAAVIALHPCWKLTFANIAWFIGGAFVGAIGSSLLYTRVFADDNQVLHSTAAIIGFLATLGAATLLGGTLAVYIAQRFGSRAA
;
A
#
# COMPACT_ATOMS: atom_id res chain seq x y z
N MET A 1 -4.63 20.67 -13.48
CA MET A 1 -3.95 19.84 -12.45
C MET A 1 -4.48 18.40 -12.50
N LEU A 2 -4.29 17.70 -13.62
CA LEU A 2 -4.77 16.31 -13.79
C LEU A 2 -3.70 15.28 -13.39
N LEU A 3 -2.43 15.68 -13.36
CA LEU A 3 -1.30 14.81 -13.05
C LEU A 3 -1.40 14.09 -11.69
N PRO A 4 -1.83 14.75 -10.58
CA PRO A 4 -2.02 14.07 -9.30
C PRO A 4 -3.15 13.04 -9.36
N PHE A 5 -4.21 13.34 -10.12
CA PHE A 5 -5.36 12.46 -10.29
C PHE A 5 -4.99 11.22 -11.12
N PHE A 6 -4.25 11.38 -12.22
CA PHE A 6 -3.72 10.25 -13.00
C PHE A 6 -2.77 9.38 -12.18
N GLY A 7 -1.88 10.00 -11.38
CA GLY A 7 -1.01 9.26 -10.46
C GLY A 7 -1.79 8.47 -9.41
N PHE A 8 -2.85 9.04 -8.85
CA PHE A 8 -3.73 8.35 -7.92
C PHE A 8 -4.45 7.17 -8.56
N VAL A 9 -5.08 7.36 -9.73
CA VAL A 9 -5.78 6.29 -10.46
C VAL A 9 -4.81 5.16 -10.83
N PHE A 10 -3.61 5.50 -11.31
CA PHE A 10 -2.60 4.50 -11.66
C PHE A 10 -2.09 3.76 -10.42
N GLY A 11 -1.90 4.46 -9.29
CA GLY A 11 -1.52 3.86 -8.02
C GLY A 11 -2.59 2.91 -7.45
N VAL A 12 -3.87 3.28 -7.56
CA VAL A 12 -5.00 2.42 -7.18
C VAL A 12 -5.05 1.20 -8.09
N MET A 13 -4.92 1.37 -9.41
CA MET A 13 -4.89 0.26 -10.36
C MET A 13 -3.72 -0.69 -10.07
N ALA A 14 -2.51 -0.17 -9.93
CA ALA A 14 -1.32 -0.97 -9.62
C ALA A 14 -1.48 -1.72 -8.29
N SER A 15 -1.97 -1.05 -7.24
CA SER A 15 -2.24 -1.68 -5.94
C SER A 15 -3.34 -2.74 -6.03
N THR A 16 -4.34 -2.54 -6.88
CA THR A 16 -5.42 -3.52 -7.12
C THR A 16 -4.87 -4.77 -7.81
N PHE A 17 -4.03 -4.62 -8.84
CA PHE A 17 -3.36 -5.75 -9.51
C PHE A 17 -2.41 -6.48 -8.56
N LEU A 18 -1.64 -5.73 -7.76
CA LEU A 18 -0.74 -6.30 -6.75
C LEU A 18 -1.54 -7.08 -5.70
N GLY A 19 -2.61 -6.49 -5.19
CA GLY A 19 -3.50 -7.13 -4.21
C GLY A 19 -4.17 -8.37 -4.76
N ALA A 20 -4.66 -8.31 -6.00
CA ALA A 20 -5.22 -9.47 -6.69
C ALA A 20 -4.17 -10.57 -6.87
N ALA A 21 -2.94 -10.25 -7.25
CA ALA A 21 -1.85 -11.21 -7.38
C ALA A 21 -1.48 -11.84 -6.03
N VAL A 22 -1.35 -11.04 -4.96
CA VAL A 22 -1.05 -11.53 -3.60
C VAL A 22 -2.18 -12.41 -3.07
N ILE A 23 -3.43 -11.99 -3.24
CA ILE A 23 -4.62 -12.77 -2.83
C ILE A 23 -4.73 -14.06 -3.65
N ALA A 24 -4.47 -14.01 -4.97
CA ALA A 24 -4.47 -15.19 -5.83
C ALA A 24 -3.37 -16.19 -5.47
N LEU A 25 -2.18 -15.71 -5.07
CA LEU A 25 -1.08 -16.58 -4.64
C LEU A 25 -1.34 -17.23 -3.28
N HIS A 26 -2.17 -16.61 -2.44
CA HIS A 26 -2.41 -17.10 -1.09
C HIS A 26 -3.48 -18.22 -1.10
N PRO A 27 -3.11 -19.49 -0.81
CA PRO A 27 -3.98 -20.65 -1.05
C PRO A 27 -5.28 -20.64 -0.24
N CYS A 28 -5.35 -19.84 0.82
CA CYS A 28 -6.53 -19.71 1.69
C CYS A 28 -7.41 -18.49 1.38
N TRP A 29 -6.97 -17.55 0.55
CA TRP A 29 -7.68 -16.27 0.37
C TRP A 29 -8.55 -16.30 -0.89
N LYS A 30 -9.87 -16.23 -0.72
CA LYS A 30 -10.78 -16.11 -1.85
C LYS A 30 -10.64 -14.72 -2.48
N LEU A 31 -10.47 -14.70 -3.80
CA LEU A 31 -10.41 -13.47 -4.58
C LEU A 31 -11.81 -12.86 -4.68
N THR A 32 -12.15 -12.03 -3.70
CA THR A 32 -13.46 -11.37 -3.57
C THR A 32 -13.27 -9.86 -3.63
N PHE A 33 -14.30 -9.15 -4.12
CA PHE A 33 -14.30 -7.69 -4.14
C PHE A 33 -14.06 -7.06 -2.77
N ALA A 34 -14.58 -7.67 -1.71
CA ALA A 34 -14.34 -7.22 -0.34
C ALA A 34 -12.85 -7.28 0.03
N ASN A 35 -12.17 -8.39 -0.26
CA ASN A 35 -10.73 -8.54 0.04
C ASN A 35 -9.88 -7.56 -0.79
N ILE A 36 -10.26 -7.32 -2.04
CA ILE A 36 -9.60 -6.31 -2.87
C ILE A 36 -9.79 -4.89 -2.28
N ALA A 37 -11.01 -4.55 -1.84
CA ALA A 37 -11.28 -3.26 -1.22
C ALA A 37 -10.49 -3.06 0.09
N TRP A 38 -10.42 -4.09 0.94
CA TRP A 38 -9.59 -4.08 2.15
C TRP A 38 -8.11 -3.94 1.83
N PHE A 39 -7.62 -4.61 0.78
CA PHE A 39 -6.24 -4.47 0.33
C PHE A 39 -5.94 -3.04 -0.11
N ILE A 40 -6.79 -2.44 -0.95
CA ILE A 40 -6.62 -1.07 -1.44
C ILE A 40 -6.62 -0.08 -0.26
N GLY A 41 -7.56 -0.23 0.67
CA GLY A 41 -7.63 0.61 1.87
C GLY A 41 -6.38 0.49 2.75
N GLY A 42 -5.93 -0.75 3.02
CA GLY A 42 -4.72 -1.01 3.80
C GLY A 42 -3.44 -0.52 3.10
N ALA A 43 -3.34 -0.71 1.79
CA ALA A 43 -2.21 -0.25 1.00
C ALA A 43 -2.12 1.29 1.01
N PHE A 44 -3.26 1.98 0.95
CA PHE A 44 -3.30 3.44 1.03
C PHE A 44 -2.83 3.96 2.39
N VAL A 45 -3.30 3.36 3.48
CA VAL A 45 -2.85 3.70 4.83
C VAL A 45 -1.35 3.39 5.01
N GLY A 46 -0.88 2.26 4.49
CA GLY A 46 0.53 1.89 4.50
C GLY A 46 1.41 2.87 3.72
N ALA A 47 0.96 3.32 2.54
CA ALA A 47 1.66 4.32 1.74
C ALA A 47 1.77 5.66 2.47
N ILE A 48 0.67 6.16 3.05
CA ILE A 48 0.66 7.42 3.81
C ILE A 48 1.57 7.31 5.02
N GLY A 49 1.46 6.22 5.79
CA GLY A 49 2.27 5.99 6.98
C GLY A 49 3.76 5.93 6.65
N SER A 50 4.13 5.18 5.61
CA SER A 50 5.52 5.08 5.14
C SER A 50 6.04 6.43 4.66
N SER A 51 5.23 7.16 3.90
CA SER A 51 5.61 8.49 3.41
C SER A 51 5.93 9.45 4.56
N LEU A 52 5.04 9.52 5.56
CA LEU A 52 5.25 10.37 6.74
C LEU A 52 6.47 9.94 7.56
N LEU A 53 6.64 8.64 7.81
CA LEU A 53 7.76 8.12 8.59
C LEU A 53 9.10 8.33 7.87
N TYR A 54 9.15 8.03 6.57
CA TYR A 54 10.38 8.16 5.80
C TYR A 54 10.80 9.63 5.66
N THR A 55 9.84 10.54 5.39
CA THR A 55 10.11 11.98 5.36
C THR A 55 10.57 12.49 6.73
N ARG A 56 10.02 11.99 7.84
CA ARG A 56 10.47 12.37 9.19
C ARG A 56 11.88 11.90 9.54
N VAL A 57 12.33 10.78 9.00
CA VAL A 57 13.63 10.16 9.35
C VAL A 57 14.75 10.62 8.42
N PHE A 58 14.47 10.80 7.13
CA PHE A 58 15.50 11.00 6.10
C PHE A 58 15.38 12.30 5.32
N ALA A 59 14.31 13.09 5.50
CA ALA A 59 14.25 14.38 4.82
C ALA A 59 14.99 15.44 5.64
N ASP A 60 15.68 16.33 4.92
CA ASP A 60 16.34 17.52 5.47
C ASP A 60 15.31 18.51 6.04
N ASP A 61 15.75 19.60 6.67
CA ASP A 61 14.88 20.62 7.27
C ASP A 61 13.80 21.18 6.31
N ASN A 62 14.02 21.09 5.00
CA ASN A 62 13.06 21.51 3.95
C ASN A 62 12.13 20.39 3.43
N GLN A 63 12.14 19.20 4.03
CA GLN A 63 11.39 18.01 3.59
C GLN A 63 11.69 17.53 2.16
N VAL A 64 12.86 17.88 1.60
CA VAL A 64 13.28 17.48 0.25
C VAL A 64 14.33 16.38 0.32
N LEU A 65 14.14 15.32 -0.46
CA LEU A 65 15.13 14.27 -0.65
C LEU A 65 16.12 14.70 -1.74
N HIS A 66 17.32 15.14 -1.36
CA HIS A 66 18.34 15.59 -2.31
C HIS A 66 19.15 14.45 -2.96
N SER A 67 19.20 13.28 -2.33
CA SER A 67 20.00 12.15 -2.80
C SER A 67 19.18 11.16 -3.60
N THR A 68 19.64 10.78 -4.79
CA THR A 68 19.05 9.71 -5.62
C THR A 68 18.90 8.40 -4.83
N ALA A 69 19.85 8.10 -3.94
CA ALA A 69 19.77 6.94 -3.06
C ALA A 69 18.58 7.02 -2.08
N ALA A 70 18.29 8.22 -1.56
CA ALA A 70 17.15 8.44 -0.67
C ALA A 70 15.82 8.31 -1.42
N ILE A 71 15.75 8.77 -2.68
CA ILE A 71 14.57 8.62 -3.55
C ILE A 71 14.29 7.14 -3.85
N ILE A 72 15.34 6.37 -4.19
CA ILE A 72 15.20 4.93 -4.43
C ILE A 72 14.78 4.20 -3.15
N GLY A 73 15.37 4.56 -2.01
CA GLY A 73 14.98 4.01 -0.70
C GLY A 73 13.54 4.34 -0.32
N PHE A 74 13.09 5.56 -0.62
CA PHE A 74 11.69 5.97 -0.45
C PHE A 74 10.76 5.11 -1.33
N LEU A 75 11.12 4.90 -2.60
CA LEU A 75 10.30 4.10 -3.50
C LEU A 75 10.22 2.63 -3.06
N ALA A 76 11.34 2.06 -2.58
CA ALA A 76 11.39 0.70 -2.07
C ALA A 76 10.55 0.54 -0.79
N THR A 77 10.68 1.46 0.17
CA THR A 77 9.91 1.44 1.42
C THR A 77 8.42 1.71 1.20
N LEU A 78 8.06 2.54 0.22
CA LEU A 78 6.68 2.76 -0.19
C LEU A 78 6.06 1.48 -0.77
N GLY A 79 6.78 0.77 -1.64
CA GLY A 79 6.36 -0.53 -2.19
C GLY A 79 6.20 -1.60 -1.12
N ALA A 80 7.15 -1.70 -0.19
CA ALA A 80 7.05 -2.65 0.93
C ALA A 80 5.87 -2.32 1.85
N ALA A 81 5.66 -1.05 2.20
CA ALA A 81 4.60 -0.63 3.10
C ALA A 81 3.20 -0.76 2.49
N THR A 82 3.05 -0.51 1.18
CA THR A 82 1.79 -0.74 0.46
C THR A 82 1.42 -2.23 0.45
N LEU A 83 2.38 -3.10 0.14
CA LEU A 83 2.20 -4.55 0.20
C LEU A 83 1.84 -5.02 1.60
N LEU A 84 2.61 -4.62 2.62
CA LEU A 84 2.38 -5.03 4.00
C LEU A 84 1.06 -4.48 4.55
N GLY A 85 0.75 -3.20 4.30
CA GLY A 85 -0.49 -2.57 4.75
C GLY A 85 -1.72 -3.22 4.13
N GLY A 86 -1.69 -3.47 2.82
CA GLY A 86 -2.79 -4.15 2.12
C GLY A 86 -2.96 -5.59 2.58
N THR A 87 -1.86 -6.34 2.70
CA THR A 87 -1.88 -7.75 3.16
C THR A 87 -2.39 -7.85 4.60
N LEU A 88 -1.95 -6.96 5.50
CA LEU A 88 -2.38 -6.93 6.89
C LEU A 88 -3.87 -6.59 7.00
N ALA A 89 -4.37 -5.63 6.22
CA ALA A 89 -5.79 -5.28 6.20
C ALA A 89 -6.67 -6.45 5.75
N VAL A 90 -6.28 -7.17 4.71
CA VAL A 90 -6.98 -8.39 4.27
C VAL A 90 -6.93 -9.48 5.33
N TYR A 91 -5.78 -9.69 5.95
CA TYR A 91 -5.62 -10.68 7.01
C TYR A 91 -6.53 -10.39 8.21
N ILE A 92 -6.56 -9.13 8.67
CA ILE A 92 -7.44 -8.69 9.76
C ILE A 92 -8.90 -8.88 9.35
N ALA A 93 -9.29 -8.41 8.15
CA ALA A 93 -10.66 -8.53 7.66
C ALA A 93 -11.12 -10.00 7.59
N GLN A 94 -10.28 -10.92 7.12
CA GLN A 94 -10.61 -12.35 7.13
C GLN A 94 -10.69 -12.91 8.55
N ARG A 95 -9.77 -12.54 9.45
CA ARG A 95 -9.76 -13.06 10.82
C ARG A 95 -10.99 -12.61 11.63
N PHE A 96 -11.47 -11.39 11.42
CA PHE A 96 -12.66 -10.88 12.11
C PHE A 96 -13.96 -11.23 11.36
N GLY A 97 -13.95 -11.24 10.03
CA GLY A 97 -15.11 -11.66 9.22
C GLY A 97 -15.45 -13.13 9.40
N SER A 98 -14.45 -14.02 9.54
CA SER A 98 -14.67 -15.45 9.84
C SER A 98 -15.19 -15.71 11.25
N ARG A 99 -15.17 -14.72 12.14
CA ARG A 99 -15.74 -14.81 13.50
C ARG A 99 -17.18 -14.30 13.57
N ALA A 100 -17.66 -13.65 12.51
CA ALA A 100 -19.00 -13.04 12.45
C ALA A 100 -20.00 -13.89 11.62
N ALA A 101 -19.53 -14.96 10.97
CA ALA A 101 -20.33 -15.95 10.26
C ALA A 101 -20.38 -17.26 11.04
#